data_AF-A0A968ZTF8-F1
#
_entry.id   AF-A0A968ZTF8-F1
#
_cell.length_a   1.000
_cell.length_b   1.000
_cell.length_c   1.000
_cell.angle_alpha   90.00
_cell.angle_beta   90.00
_cell.angle_gamma   90.00
#
_symmetry.space_group_name_H-M   'P 1'
#
loop_
_entity.id
_entity.type
_entity.pdbx_description
1 polymer ?
#
loop_
_entity_poly.entity_id
_entity_poly.type
_entity_poly.pdbx_seq_one_letter_code
_entity_poly.pdbx_strand_id
1 'polypeptide(L)'
;MTTDITTSLPESQLTRCQSQTIEVSAPYKGCNYHRINTRFDDRCGNGHNTFSITMDSYRRKSFYTRYGTDSILASGKQHGAIAKLCPQLEPYLKWHLVSTDGPMHYVANTTYWLREGNYECARNSAVWPQATDGYLAKILQERTPEDILLERLPDLMQLFKHDMETLGFIY
;
A
#
# COMPACT_ATOMS: atom_id res chain seq x y z
N MET A 1 37.33 5.44 2.42
CA MET A 1 36.33 5.09 3.44
C MET A 1 35.16 4.49 2.70
N THR A 2 35.15 3.16 2.58
CA THR A 2 34.04 2.40 2.01
C THR A 2 32.93 2.39 3.03
N THR A 3 31.86 3.16 2.77
CA THR A 3 30.63 3.03 3.53
C THR A 3 30.06 1.64 3.22
N ASP A 4 30.10 0.74 4.20
CA ASP A 4 29.23 -0.43 4.23
C ASP A 4 27.79 0.09 4.20
N ILE A 5 27.22 0.18 3.00
CA ILE A 5 25.78 0.36 2.85
C ILE A 5 25.20 -0.98 3.25
N THR A 6 24.77 -1.07 4.51
CA THR A 6 24.11 -2.23 5.09
C THR A 6 23.02 -2.73 4.15
N THR A 7 23.20 -3.93 3.61
CA THR A 7 22.23 -4.71 2.82
C THR A 7 21.03 -5.17 3.65
N SER A 8 20.91 -4.72 4.90
CA SER A 8 19.84 -5.09 5.82
C SER A 8 18.64 -4.14 5.69
N LEU A 9 17.45 -4.68 5.94
CA LEU A 9 16.22 -3.90 6.03
C LEU A 9 16.30 -2.88 7.18
N PRO A 10 15.59 -1.73 7.09
CA PRO A 10 15.52 -0.79 8.20
C PRO A 10 14.87 -1.42 9.43
N GLU A 11 15.43 -1.17 10.61
CA GLU A 11 14.84 -1.59 11.88
C GLU A 11 13.46 -0.95 12.06
N SER A 12 12.53 -1.75 12.60
CA SER A 12 11.14 -1.38 12.89
C SER A 12 10.81 -1.67 14.35
N GLN A 13 10.04 -0.79 14.96
CA GLN A 13 9.42 -1.02 16.26
C GLN A 13 8.03 -1.65 16.10
N LEU A 14 7.86 -2.88 16.58
CA LEU A 14 6.57 -3.56 16.53
C LEU A 14 5.50 -2.77 17.32
N THR A 15 4.39 -2.43 16.66
CA THR A 15 3.26 -1.74 17.28
C THR A 15 2.00 -2.60 17.17
N ARG A 16 1.24 -2.74 18.26
CA ARG A 16 0.05 -3.60 18.25
C ARG A 16 -1.16 -2.94 17.57
N CYS A 17 -1.30 -1.63 17.69
CA CYS A 17 -2.44 -0.88 17.17
C CYS A 17 -2.01 0.55 16.89
N GLN A 18 -2.01 0.92 15.61
CA GLN A 18 -1.62 2.25 15.17
C GLN A 18 -2.38 2.55 13.87
N SER A 19 -3.37 3.43 13.98
CA SER A 19 -4.29 3.76 12.90
C SER A 19 -4.76 5.20 12.93
N GLN A 20 -5.07 5.75 11.78
CA GLN A 20 -5.67 7.06 11.60
C GLN A 20 -6.93 6.92 10.73
N THR A 21 -7.88 7.82 10.96
CA THR A 21 -9.14 7.86 10.20
C THR A 21 -9.39 9.27 9.70
N ILE A 22 -9.69 9.39 8.40
CA ILE A 22 -10.13 10.63 7.76
C ILE A 22 -11.58 10.44 7.31
N GLU A 23 -12.45 11.36 7.70
CA GLU A 23 -13.86 11.34 7.31
C GLU A 23 -14.13 12.44 6.26
N VAL A 24 -14.71 12.05 5.13
CA VAL A 24 -15.00 12.95 4.01
C VAL A 24 -16.49 12.89 3.68
N SER A 25 -17.17 14.03 3.75
CA SER A 25 -18.57 14.15 3.34
C SER A 25 -18.65 14.75 1.93
N ALA A 26 -18.66 13.89 0.92
CA ALA A 26 -18.70 14.29 -0.48
C ALA A 26 -19.51 13.29 -1.32
N PRO A 27 -20.23 13.73 -2.36
CA PRO A 27 -20.94 12.81 -3.24
C PRO A 27 -19.97 12.02 -4.13
N TYR A 28 -20.02 10.69 -4.06
CA TYR A 28 -19.25 9.80 -4.94
C TYR A 28 -19.98 8.47 -5.15
N LYS A 29 -20.27 8.10 -6.41
CA LYS A 29 -20.95 6.84 -6.79
C LYS A 29 -22.18 6.50 -5.92
N GLY A 30 -23.05 7.48 -5.67
CA GLY A 30 -24.27 7.31 -4.87
C GLY A 30 -24.08 7.31 -3.34
N CYS A 31 -22.83 7.41 -2.88
CA CYS A 31 -22.47 7.67 -1.48
C CYS A 31 -22.34 9.18 -1.25
N ASN A 32 -22.45 9.62 -0.01
CA ASN A 32 -22.27 11.02 0.42
C ASN A 32 -21.37 11.16 1.65
N TYR A 33 -20.84 10.05 2.16
CA TYR A 33 -19.98 10.00 3.32
C TYR A 33 -18.97 8.87 3.18
N HIS A 34 -17.72 9.13 3.54
CA HIS A 34 -16.61 8.20 3.34
C HIS A 34 -15.71 8.23 4.57
N ARG A 35 -15.30 7.04 5.03
CA ARG A 35 -14.33 6.87 6.10
C ARG A 35 -13.10 6.18 5.52
N ILE A 36 -11.99 6.91 5.42
CA ILE A 36 -10.71 6.41 4.95
C ILE A 36 -9.90 6.04 6.18
N ASN A 37 -9.41 4.80 6.22
CA ASN A 37 -8.62 4.29 7.34
C ASN A 37 -7.22 3.94 6.85
N THR A 38 -6.21 4.52 7.48
CA THR A 38 -4.81 4.10 7.34
C THR A 38 -4.37 3.42 8.63
N ARG A 39 -3.58 2.35 8.53
CA ARG A 39 -2.97 1.68 9.67
C ARG A 39 -1.58 1.19 9.32
N PHE A 40 -0.72 1.11 10.32
CA PHE A 40 0.59 0.47 10.24
C PHE A 40 0.86 -0.20 11.59
N ASP A 41 0.44 -1.46 11.72
CA ASP A 41 0.48 -2.23 12.97
C ASP A 41 0.58 -3.74 12.72
N ASP A 42 0.85 -4.49 13.79
CA ASP A 42 0.78 -5.96 13.87
C ASP A 42 -0.43 -6.40 14.70
N ARG A 43 -1.61 -5.87 14.38
CA ARG A 43 -2.83 -6.29 15.08
C ARG A 43 -3.26 -7.72 14.75
N CYS A 44 -2.73 -8.31 13.67
CA CYS A 44 -2.97 -9.70 13.28
C CYS A 44 -2.05 -10.69 14.01
N GLY A 45 -0.98 -10.23 14.66
CA GLY A 45 -0.07 -11.06 15.44
C GLY A 45 0.82 -11.95 14.56
N ASN A 46 1.22 -11.47 13.38
CA ASN A 46 2.15 -12.17 12.49
C ASN A 46 3.61 -11.73 12.68
N GLY A 47 3.89 -10.83 13.63
CA GLY A 47 5.24 -10.45 14.04
C GLY A 47 5.84 -9.30 13.25
N HIS A 48 5.08 -8.64 12.37
CA HIS A 48 5.56 -7.53 11.57
C HIS A 48 4.47 -6.45 11.37
N ASN A 49 4.85 -5.17 11.44
CA ASN A 49 3.90 -4.09 11.15
C ASN A 49 3.52 -4.13 9.66
N THR A 50 2.22 -4.00 9.35
CA THR A 50 1.73 -4.01 7.96
C THR A 50 0.92 -2.77 7.67
N PHE A 51 1.29 -2.05 6.60
CA PHE A 51 0.53 -0.88 6.16
C PHE A 51 -0.74 -1.29 5.41
N SER A 52 -1.86 -0.66 5.75
CA SER A 52 -3.11 -0.78 5.01
C SER A 52 -3.81 0.56 4.93
N ILE A 53 -4.37 0.82 3.75
CA ILE A 53 -5.17 2.00 3.42
C ILE A 53 -6.48 1.55 2.77
N THR A 54 -7.60 1.74 3.44
CA THR A 54 -8.92 1.30 2.98
C THR A 54 -9.94 2.42 3.10
N MET A 55 -11.10 2.24 2.46
CA MET A 55 -12.21 3.18 2.61
C MET A 55 -13.52 2.43 2.73
N ASP A 56 -14.38 2.91 3.62
CA ASP A 56 -15.79 2.57 3.72
C ASP A 56 -16.62 3.75 3.20
N SER A 57 -17.54 3.48 2.29
CA SER A 57 -18.40 4.46 1.64
C SER A 57 -19.85 4.22 2.04
N TYR A 58 -20.50 5.28 2.49
CA TYR A 58 -21.84 5.24 3.06
C TYR A 58 -22.77 6.18 2.30
N ARG A 59 -24.04 5.78 2.29
CA ARG A 59 -25.14 6.69 2.01
C ARG A 59 -25.82 7.05 3.32
N ARG A 60 -25.48 8.22 3.86
CA ARG A 60 -26.20 8.85 4.96
C ARG A 60 -27.59 9.24 4.49
N LYS A 61 -28.62 8.77 5.18
CA LYS A 61 -30.01 9.17 4.91
C LYS A 61 -30.26 10.57 5.50
N SER A 62 -31.19 11.31 4.88
CA SER A 62 -31.70 12.58 5.40
C SER A 62 -32.43 12.37 6.72
N PHE A 63 -32.35 13.35 7.63
CA PHE A 63 -33.01 13.37 8.96
C PHE A 63 -34.53 13.10 8.93
N TYR A 64 -35.17 13.14 7.76
CA TYR A 64 -36.62 12.92 7.61
C TYR A 64 -37.07 11.45 7.66
N THR A 65 -36.16 10.46 7.62
CA THR A 65 -36.57 9.04 7.74
C THR A 65 -36.32 8.51 9.14
N ARG A 66 -37.40 8.45 9.94
CA ARG A 66 -37.46 8.03 11.37
C ARG A 66 -36.87 6.66 11.73
N TYR A 67 -36.39 5.87 10.76
CA TYR A 67 -35.87 4.50 10.95
C TYR A 67 -34.65 4.17 10.07
N GLY A 68 -33.94 5.18 9.54
CA GLY A 68 -32.84 4.96 8.61
C GLY A 68 -31.49 4.77 9.30
N THR A 69 -30.89 3.58 9.21
CA THR A 69 -29.45 3.42 9.47
C THR A 69 -28.63 3.83 8.24
N ASP A 70 -27.41 4.34 8.46
CA ASP A 70 -26.44 4.56 7.40
C ASP A 70 -26.16 3.24 6.69
N SER A 71 -26.33 3.19 5.36
CA SER A 71 -26.03 1.99 4.58
C SER A 71 -24.61 2.08 4.03
N ILE A 72 -23.74 1.15 4.42
CA ILE A 72 -22.47 0.89 3.72
C ILE A 72 -22.82 0.41 2.30
N LEU A 73 -22.29 1.07 1.29
CA LEU A 73 -22.47 0.69 -0.12
C LEU A 73 -21.21 0.10 -0.74
N ALA A 74 -20.03 0.42 -0.19
CA ALA A 74 -18.76 -0.15 -0.61
C ALA A 74 -17.73 -0.10 0.53
N SER A 75 -16.86 -1.09 0.60
CA SER A 75 -15.78 -1.18 1.60
C SER A 75 -14.51 -1.79 0.98
N GLY A 76 -13.35 -1.59 1.62
CA GLY A 76 -12.07 -2.21 1.22
C GLY A 76 -11.15 -1.33 0.37
N LYS A 77 -10.42 -1.94 -0.58
CA LYS A 77 -9.39 -1.32 -1.42
C LYS A 77 -9.99 -0.44 -2.52
N GLN A 78 -10.43 0.77 -2.16
CA GLN A 78 -11.04 1.74 -3.08
C GLN A 78 -10.04 2.83 -3.54
N HIS A 79 -8.83 2.44 -3.97
CA HIS A 79 -7.72 3.36 -4.25
C HIS A 79 -8.06 4.55 -5.16
N GLY A 80 -8.77 4.32 -6.27
CA GLY A 80 -9.15 5.41 -7.18
C GLY A 80 -10.13 6.41 -6.57
N ALA A 81 -10.97 5.97 -5.63
CA ALA A 81 -11.86 6.87 -4.90
C ALA A 81 -11.10 7.65 -3.81
N ILE A 82 -10.16 6.99 -3.12
CA ILE A 82 -9.29 7.63 -2.13
C ILE A 82 -8.44 8.72 -2.80
N ALA A 83 -7.78 8.45 -3.92
CA ALA A 83 -7.01 9.44 -4.66
C ALA A 83 -7.85 10.66 -5.07
N LYS A 84 -9.11 10.46 -5.44
CA LYS A 84 -10.01 11.56 -5.83
C LYS A 84 -10.53 12.38 -4.65
N LEU A 85 -10.89 11.72 -3.55
CA LEU A 85 -11.53 12.37 -2.40
C LEU A 85 -10.53 12.88 -1.37
N CYS A 86 -9.34 12.30 -1.35
CA CYS A 86 -8.26 12.59 -0.42
C CYS A 86 -6.90 12.53 -1.17
N PRO A 87 -6.64 13.48 -2.10
CA PRO A 87 -5.45 13.44 -2.96
C PRO A 87 -4.12 13.43 -2.21
N GLN A 88 -4.08 13.98 -1.00
CA GLN A 88 -2.91 13.92 -0.14
C GLN A 88 -2.49 12.49 0.24
N LEU A 89 -3.40 11.51 0.14
CA LEU A 89 -3.10 10.10 0.39
C LEU A 89 -2.66 9.33 -0.86
N GLU A 90 -2.82 9.90 -2.06
CA GLU A 90 -2.49 9.24 -3.33
C GLU A 90 -1.04 8.69 -3.38
N PRO A 91 -0.01 9.44 -2.94
CA PRO A 91 1.38 8.95 -3.00
C PRO A 91 1.65 7.68 -2.18
N TYR A 92 0.78 7.38 -1.21
CA TYR A 92 0.92 6.27 -0.27
C TYR A 92 0.09 5.04 -0.65
N LEU A 93 -0.79 5.14 -1.66
CA LEU A 93 -1.61 4.00 -2.12
C LEU A 93 -0.76 2.83 -2.60
N LYS A 94 0.44 3.10 -3.11
CA LYS A 94 1.41 2.09 -3.56
C LYS A 94 1.90 1.17 -2.43
N TRP A 95 1.81 1.62 -1.17
CA TRP A 95 2.27 0.87 0.00
C TRP A 95 1.23 -0.06 0.60
N HIS A 96 0.00 -0.08 0.07
CA HIS A 96 -1.06 -0.94 0.58
C HIS A 96 -0.61 -2.41 0.58
N LEU A 97 -0.60 -3.05 1.76
CA LEU A 97 -0.09 -4.41 2.01
C LEU A 97 1.43 -4.57 1.93
N VAL A 98 2.17 -3.52 2.24
CA VAL A 98 3.62 -3.60 2.50
C VAL A 98 3.82 -3.73 4.01
N SER A 99 4.57 -4.75 4.42
CA SER A 99 5.02 -4.92 5.81
C SER A 99 6.47 -4.48 5.96
N THR A 100 6.99 -4.51 7.18
CA THR A 100 8.39 -4.24 7.49
C THR A 100 9.38 -5.20 6.82
N ASP A 101 8.89 -6.35 6.36
CA ASP A 101 9.68 -7.36 5.65
C ASP A 101 9.66 -7.17 4.13
N GLY A 102 8.76 -6.32 3.62
CA GLY A 102 8.59 -6.05 2.19
C GLY A 102 7.14 -6.08 1.72
N PRO A 103 6.92 -5.85 0.41
CA PRO A 103 5.61 -6.01 -0.21
C PRO A 103 5.08 -7.45 -0.07
N MET A 104 3.77 -7.58 0.16
CA MET A 104 3.13 -8.90 0.26
C MET A 104 3.39 -9.75 -0.99
N HIS A 105 4.01 -10.92 -0.79
CA HIS A 105 4.46 -11.82 -1.86
C HIS A 105 5.39 -11.17 -2.90
N TYR A 106 6.22 -10.21 -2.49
CA TYR A 106 7.07 -9.38 -3.35
C TYR A 106 7.73 -10.15 -4.50
N VAL A 107 8.58 -11.13 -4.18
CA VAL A 107 9.30 -11.92 -5.18
C VAL A 107 8.35 -12.80 -5.99
N ALA A 108 7.52 -13.59 -5.30
CA ALA A 108 6.64 -14.57 -5.94
C ALA A 108 5.64 -13.94 -6.94
N ASN A 109 4.93 -12.87 -6.52
CA ASN A 109 3.96 -12.19 -7.38
C ASN A 109 4.65 -11.49 -8.55
N THR A 110 5.79 -10.83 -8.31
CA THR A 110 6.50 -10.11 -9.37
C THR A 110 7.01 -11.09 -10.43
N THR A 111 7.69 -12.17 -10.01
CA THR A 111 8.17 -13.20 -10.93
C THR A 111 7.01 -13.86 -11.69
N TYR A 112 5.89 -14.14 -11.03
CA TYR A 112 4.70 -14.69 -11.69
C TYR A 112 4.21 -13.78 -12.83
N TRP A 113 3.97 -12.49 -12.55
CA TRP A 113 3.47 -11.56 -13.56
C TRP A 113 4.45 -11.28 -14.69
N LEU A 114 5.75 -11.30 -14.40
CA LEU A 114 6.78 -11.22 -15.44
C LEU A 114 6.72 -12.41 -16.40
N ARG A 115 6.51 -13.63 -15.90
CA ARG A 115 6.34 -14.84 -16.73
C ARG A 115 5.06 -14.81 -17.56
N GLU A 116 3.98 -14.26 -17.01
CA GLU A 116 2.72 -14.04 -17.72
C GLU A 116 2.79 -12.88 -18.75
N GLY A 117 3.92 -12.16 -18.83
CA GLY A 117 4.07 -10.99 -19.70
C GLY A 117 3.22 -9.79 -19.27
N ASN A 118 2.68 -9.79 -18.05
CA ASN A 118 1.89 -8.68 -17.51
C ASN A 118 2.79 -7.72 -16.72
N TYR A 119 3.48 -6.83 -17.45
CA TYR A 119 4.44 -5.89 -16.87
C TYR A 119 3.82 -4.86 -15.92
N GLU A 120 2.54 -4.50 -16.11
CA GLU A 120 1.83 -3.60 -15.20
C GLU A 120 1.65 -4.24 -13.82
N CYS A 121 1.14 -5.48 -13.78
CA CYS A 121 1.01 -6.22 -12.53
C CYS A 121 2.36 -6.51 -11.87
N ALA A 122 3.40 -6.77 -12.67
CA ALA A 122 4.76 -6.93 -12.17
C ALA A 122 5.27 -5.66 -11.49
N ARG A 123 5.16 -4.49 -12.14
CA ARG A 123 5.54 -3.19 -11.55
C ARG A 123 4.78 -2.92 -10.25
N ASN A 124 3.48 -3.16 -10.23
CA ASN A 124 2.64 -2.91 -9.05
C ASN A 124 3.04 -3.80 -7.87
N SER A 125 3.30 -5.09 -8.13
CA SER A 125 3.74 -6.04 -7.09
C SER A 125 5.14 -5.71 -6.56
N ALA A 126 6.00 -5.18 -7.43
CA ALA A 126 7.36 -4.80 -7.10
C ALA A 126 7.51 -3.37 -6.53
N VAL A 127 6.40 -2.64 -6.42
CA VAL A 127 6.37 -1.19 -6.15
C VAL A 127 7.42 -0.45 -6.99
N TRP A 128 7.40 -0.72 -8.30
CA TRP A 128 8.43 -0.28 -9.26
C TRP A 128 7.81 0.46 -10.46
N PRO A 129 7.11 1.59 -10.25
CA PRO A 129 6.36 2.27 -11.32
C PRO A 129 7.24 2.75 -12.50
N GLN A 130 8.51 3.06 -12.24
CA GLN A 130 9.46 3.57 -13.23
C GLN A 130 10.13 2.48 -14.10
N ALA A 131 9.94 1.19 -13.80
CA ALA A 131 10.52 0.12 -14.61
C ALA A 131 9.81 0.01 -15.98
N THR A 132 10.56 0.22 -17.06
CA THR A 132 10.01 0.11 -18.41
C THR A 132 9.79 -1.36 -18.81
N ASP A 133 8.83 -1.61 -19.68
CA ASP A 133 8.55 -2.96 -20.20
C ASP A 133 9.81 -3.58 -20.84
N GLY A 134 10.57 -2.80 -21.62
CA GLY A 134 11.81 -3.26 -22.23
C GLY A 134 12.88 -3.65 -21.21
N TYR A 135 12.99 -2.92 -20.10
CA TYR A 135 13.91 -3.26 -19.02
C TYR A 135 13.46 -4.54 -18.28
N LEU A 136 12.17 -4.67 -17.97
CA LEU A 136 11.62 -5.87 -17.32
C LEU A 136 11.76 -7.12 -18.20
N ALA A 137 11.55 -6.99 -19.51
CA ALA A 137 11.76 -8.07 -20.47
C ALA A 137 13.24 -8.48 -20.54
N LYS A 138 14.16 -7.51 -20.47
CA LYS A 138 15.60 -7.76 -20.46
C LYS A 138 16.08 -8.46 -19.18
N ILE A 139 15.53 -8.07 -18.03
CA ILE A 139 15.85 -8.72 -16.74
C ILE A 139 15.65 -10.24 -16.81
N LEU A 140 14.52 -10.69 -17.39
CA LEU A 140 14.20 -12.12 -17.51
C LEU A 140 15.22 -12.91 -18.33
N GLN A 141 16.03 -12.25 -19.16
CA GLN A 141 17.02 -12.89 -20.02
C GLN A 141 18.41 -12.94 -19.40
N GLU A 142 18.74 -11.98 -18.53
CA GLU A 142 20.11 -11.75 -18.06
C GLU A 142 20.37 -12.17 -16.62
N ARG A 143 19.35 -12.13 -15.75
CA ARG A 143 19.46 -12.44 -14.31
C ARG A 143 18.20 -13.13 -13.82
N THR A 144 18.27 -13.75 -12.64
CA THR A 144 17.03 -14.16 -11.97
C THR A 144 16.29 -12.90 -11.49
N PRO A 145 14.98 -12.76 -11.75
CA PRO A 145 14.19 -11.66 -11.19
C PRO A 145 14.30 -11.58 -9.66
N GLU A 146 14.42 -12.74 -9.00
CA GLU A 146 14.62 -12.89 -7.57
C GLU A 146 15.80 -12.06 -7.07
N ASP A 147 16.99 -12.20 -7.68
CA ASP A 147 18.20 -11.50 -7.24
C ASP A 147 18.04 -9.98 -7.34
N ILE A 148 17.47 -9.49 -8.43
CA ILE A 148 17.27 -8.04 -8.64
C ILE A 148 16.27 -7.48 -7.64
N LEU A 149 15.21 -8.22 -7.37
CA LEU A 149 14.18 -7.78 -6.42
C LEU A 149 14.75 -7.72 -5.01
N LEU A 150 15.50 -8.73 -4.58
CA LEU A 150 16.16 -8.77 -3.27
C LEU A 150 17.23 -7.68 -3.13
N GLU A 151 18.01 -7.43 -4.19
CA GLU A 151 19.01 -6.35 -4.22
C GLU A 151 18.36 -4.96 -4.04
N ARG A 152 17.18 -4.75 -4.61
CA ARG A 152 16.41 -3.49 -4.47
C ARG A 152 15.65 -3.34 -3.15
N LEU A 153 15.42 -4.45 -2.44
CA LEU A 153 14.49 -4.46 -1.31
C LEU A 153 14.92 -3.49 -0.19
N PRO A 154 16.21 -3.42 0.23
CA PRO A 154 16.61 -2.49 1.28
C PRO A 154 16.27 -1.02 0.97
N ASP A 155 16.61 -0.54 -0.24
CA ASP A 155 16.33 0.84 -0.66
C ASP A 155 14.82 1.11 -0.77
N LEU A 156 14.05 0.14 -1.28
CA LEU A 156 12.60 0.24 -1.32
C LEU A 156 12.02 0.38 0.10
N MET A 157 12.54 -0.38 1.05
CA MET A 157 12.08 -0.34 2.43
C MET A 157 12.50 0.93 3.17
N GLN A 158 13.61 1.57 2.79
CA GLN A 158 13.95 2.91 3.30
C GLN A 158 12.93 3.97 2.82
N LEU A 159 12.49 3.90 1.56
CA LEU A 159 11.44 4.78 1.05
C LEU A 159 10.11 4.54 1.76
N PHE A 160 9.75 3.26 1.98
CA PHE A 160 8.55 2.90 2.72
C PHE A 160 8.61 3.43 4.16
N LYS A 161 9.73 3.25 4.85
CA LYS A 161 9.95 3.81 6.20
C LYS A 161 9.73 5.31 6.23
N HIS A 162 10.39 6.04 5.33
CA HIS A 162 10.25 7.50 5.24
C HIS A 162 8.78 7.92 5.03
N ASP A 163 8.06 7.22 4.17
CA ASP A 163 6.65 7.52 3.88
C ASP A 163 5.74 7.18 5.09
N MET A 164 6.02 6.12 5.86
CA MET A 164 5.30 5.81 7.11
C MET A 164 5.53 6.88 8.17
N GLU A 165 6.79 7.30 8.37
CA GLU A 165 7.14 8.37 9.30
C GLU A 165 6.50 9.70 8.89
N THR A 166 6.44 10.00 7.58
CA THR A 166 5.78 11.20 7.04
C THR A 166 4.27 11.19 7.29
N LEU A 167 3.63 10.02 7.26
CA LEU A 167 2.23 9.84 7.66
C LEU A 167 2.01 9.96 9.18
N GLY A 168 3.08 10.07 9.97
CA GLY A 168 3.02 10.15 11.43
C GLY A 168 2.91 8.80 12.12
N PHE A 169 3.33 7.72 11.45
CA PHE A 169 3.44 6.39 12.05
C PHE A 169 4.84 6.17 12.63
N ILE A 170 4.89 5.42 13.73
CA ILE A 170 6.12 4.82 14.25
C ILE A 170 6.45 3.65 13.32
N TYR A 171 7.64 3.69 12.71
CA TYR A 171 8.15 2.59 11.88
C TYR A 171 8.66 1.44 12.72
#